data_AF-A0A1G9W9Q2-F1
#
_entry.id   AF-A0A1G9W9Q2-F1
#
_cell.length_a   1.000
_cell.length_b   1.000
_cell.length_c   1.000
_cell.angle_alpha   90.00
_cell.angle_beta   90.00
_cell.angle_gamma   90.00
#
_symmetry.space_group_name_H-M   'P 1'
#
loop_
_entity.id
_entity.type
_entity.pdbx_description
1 polymer ?
#
loop_
_entity_poly.entity_id
_entity_poly.type
_entity_poly.pdbx_seq_one_letter_code
_entity_poly.pdbx_strand_id
1 'polypeptide(L)'
;MPAKSNPGGNSGSGPSPSVPPPPPTPYRGGGNEKLSVDTDGMRKGGDRYRDVGDVFHTFATQHERLLSYKPLQNGESDETWEKFEPDYLKGTRGFINGVRGLAQLTRAIADGVDDMALGHEKTERNNIELSRSLLRKRS
;
A
#
# COMPACT_ATOMS: atom_id res chain seq x y z
N MET A 1 39.39 34.59 -2.40
CA MET A 1 38.65 34.28 -1.16
C MET A 1 38.38 32.79 -1.13
N PRO A 2 38.95 32.03 -0.18
CA PRO A 2 38.79 30.58 -0.08
C PRO A 2 37.54 30.17 0.70
N ALA A 3 37.08 28.96 0.41
CA ALA A 3 35.88 28.32 0.92
C ALA A 3 35.83 28.23 2.46
N LYS A 4 34.65 28.46 3.02
CA LYS A 4 34.35 28.14 4.42
C LYS A 4 34.09 26.63 4.55
N SER A 5 34.75 26.11 5.57
CA SER A 5 34.93 24.75 6.01
C SER A 5 33.63 24.08 6.48
N ASN A 6 33.44 22.83 6.08
CA ASN A 6 32.64 21.86 6.82
C ASN A 6 33.33 21.57 8.17
N PRO A 7 32.61 21.55 9.30
CA PRO A 7 33.11 20.93 10.53
C PRO A 7 32.93 19.43 10.44
N GLY A 8 34.04 18.70 10.54
CA GLY A 8 34.07 17.25 10.53
C GLY A 8 33.55 16.60 11.82
N GLY A 9 33.28 15.31 11.69
CA GLY A 9 33.16 14.35 12.79
C GLY A 9 33.53 12.98 12.26
N ASN A 10 34.83 12.71 12.14
CA ASN A 10 35.39 11.44 11.69
C ASN A 10 35.57 10.50 12.88
N SER A 11 34.90 9.34 12.87
CA SER A 11 35.22 8.13 13.65
C SER A 11 34.46 7.00 12.94
N GLY A 12 35.07 6.23 12.04
CA GLY A 12 36.09 5.25 12.38
C GLY A 12 35.42 3.93 12.74
N SER A 13 35.04 3.12 11.76
CA SER A 13 34.76 1.68 11.88
C SER A 13 34.70 1.06 10.48
N GLY A 14 35.63 0.15 10.20
CA GLY A 14 35.75 -0.54 8.91
C GLY A 14 34.55 -1.43 8.57
N PRO A 15 34.57 -2.07 7.39
CA PRO A 15 33.51 -2.98 6.98
C PRO A 15 33.39 -4.10 8.01
N SER A 16 32.23 -4.22 8.65
CA SER A 16 31.91 -5.39 9.48
C SER A 16 32.08 -6.64 8.62
N PRO A 17 32.81 -7.67 9.09
CA PRO A 17 32.83 -8.95 8.38
C PRO A 17 31.39 -9.50 8.40
N SER A 18 30.82 -9.66 7.21
CA SER A 18 29.53 -10.29 6.99
C SER A 18 29.55 -11.69 7.57
N VAL A 19 29.01 -11.85 8.79
CA VAL A 19 28.70 -13.16 9.34
C VAL A 19 27.64 -13.77 8.43
N PRO A 20 27.89 -14.92 7.79
CA PRO A 20 26.85 -15.59 7.03
C PRO A 20 25.70 -15.94 7.98
N PRO A 21 24.43 -15.75 7.56
CA PRO A 21 23.30 -16.13 8.39
C PRO A 21 23.44 -17.61 8.79
N PRO A 22 23.05 -17.97 10.02
CA PRO A 22 23.09 -19.37 10.44
C PRO A 22 22.32 -20.23 9.43
N PRO A 23 22.82 -21.43 9.10
CA PRO A 23 22.14 -22.32 8.17
C PRO A 23 20.71 -22.56 8.67
N PRO A 24 19.71 -22.56 7.77
CA PRO A 24 18.32 -22.80 8.16
C PRO A 24 18.25 -24.11 8.93
N THR A 25 17.77 -24.06 10.17
CA THR A 25 17.56 -25.25 10.99
C THR A 25 16.61 -26.19 10.23
N PRO A 26 16.95 -27.48 10.10
CA PRO A 26 16.11 -28.42 9.38
C PRO A 26 14.73 -28.47 10.04
N TYR A 27 13.71 -28.23 9.22
CA TYR A 27 12.30 -28.21 9.58
C TYR A 27 11.93 -29.52 10.29
N ARG A 28 11.81 -29.47 11.62
CA ARG A 28 11.43 -30.62 12.43
C ARG A 28 9.91 -30.58 12.56
N GLY A 29 9.23 -31.14 11.54
CA GLY A 29 7.78 -31.24 11.48
C GLY A 29 7.21 -31.80 12.79
N GLY A 30 6.67 -30.90 13.60
CA GLY A 30 6.17 -31.18 14.94
C GLY A 30 4.87 -30.42 15.18
N GLY A 31 3.80 -30.80 14.46
CA GLY A 31 2.38 -30.74 14.84
C GLY A 31 1.73 -29.50 15.47
N ASN A 32 2.44 -28.41 15.75
CA ASN A 32 1.96 -27.25 16.53
C ASN A 32 2.56 -25.91 16.08
N GLU A 33 3.29 -25.87 14.97
CA GLU A 33 3.80 -24.59 14.45
C GLU A 33 2.68 -23.90 13.67
N LYS A 34 2.15 -22.82 14.24
CA LYS A 34 1.43 -21.82 13.46
C LYS A 34 2.30 -21.44 12.28
N LEU A 35 1.73 -21.26 11.07
CA LEU A 35 2.44 -20.44 10.09
C LEU A 35 2.72 -19.11 10.82
N SER A 36 3.99 -18.74 10.99
CA SER A 36 4.42 -17.59 11.81
C SER A 36 4.05 -16.23 11.18
N VAL A 37 2.97 -16.18 10.43
CA VAL A 37 2.51 -15.04 9.66
C VAL A 37 1.60 -14.20 10.55
N ASP A 38 1.94 -12.93 10.69
CA ASP A 38 1.15 -11.95 11.43
C ASP A 38 -0.07 -11.52 10.60
N THR A 39 -1.13 -12.34 10.60
CA THR A 39 -2.37 -12.08 9.86
C THR A 39 -3.09 -10.82 10.34
N ASP A 40 -2.95 -10.46 11.62
CA ASP A 40 -3.49 -9.22 12.18
C ASP A 40 -2.72 -8.00 11.69
N GLY A 41 -1.38 -8.10 11.60
CA GLY A 41 -0.53 -7.09 10.97
C GLY A 41 -0.85 -6.89 9.50
N MET A 42 -1.14 -7.98 8.78
CA MET A 42 -1.58 -7.93 7.39
C MET A 42 -2.90 -7.16 7.25
N ARG A 43 -3.93 -7.50 8.02
CA ARG A 43 -5.22 -6.79 8.01
C ARG A 43 -5.08 -5.30 8.32
N LYS A 44 -4.31 -4.96 9.37
CA LYS A 44 -4.00 -3.57 9.70
C LYS A 44 -3.26 -2.85 8.55
N GLY A 45 -2.41 -3.57 7.82
CA GLY A 45 -1.77 -3.07 6.61
C GLY A 45 -2.79 -2.84 5.48
N GLY A 46 -3.70 -3.78 5.27
CA GLY A 46 -4.81 -3.69 4.31
C GLY A 46 -5.70 -2.48 4.58
N ASP A 47 -6.10 -2.25 5.83
CA ASP A 47 -6.90 -1.09 6.23
C ASP A 47 -6.22 0.24 5.87
N ARG A 48 -4.90 0.35 6.04
CA ARG A 48 -4.15 1.56 5.62
C ARG A 48 -4.21 1.79 4.10
N TYR A 49 -4.14 0.73 3.30
CA TYR A 49 -4.28 0.86 1.85
C TYR A 49 -5.70 1.26 1.46
N ARG A 50 -6.70 0.76 2.18
CA ARG A 50 -8.11 1.12 2.01
C ARG A 50 -8.34 2.60 2.33
N ASP A 51 -7.81 3.08 3.45
CA ASP A 51 -7.86 4.50 3.85
C ASP A 51 -7.24 5.42 2.78
N VAL A 52 -6.06 5.06 2.28
CA VAL A 52 -5.39 5.81 1.21
C VAL A 52 -6.22 5.83 -0.07
N GLY A 53 -6.82 4.69 -0.44
CA GLY A 53 -7.72 4.60 -1.58
C GLY A 53 -8.94 5.50 -1.44
N ASP A 54 -9.50 5.60 -0.24
CA ASP A 54 -10.63 6.48 0.06
C ASP A 54 -10.28 7.96 -0.02
N VAL A 55 -9.07 8.34 0.40
CA VAL A 55 -8.55 9.70 0.23
C VAL A 55 -8.43 10.06 -1.25
N PHE A 56 -7.84 9.19 -2.09
CA PHE A 56 -7.74 9.42 -3.52
C PHE A 56 -9.11 9.49 -4.20
N HIS A 57 -10.02 8.59 -3.83
CA HIS A 57 -11.38 8.58 -4.36
C HIS A 57 -12.13 9.88 -4.02
N THR A 58 -12.00 10.34 -2.77
CA THR A 58 -12.62 11.59 -2.29
C THR A 58 -12.05 12.80 -3.03
N PHE A 59 -10.72 12.88 -3.16
CA PHE A 59 -10.05 13.94 -3.91
C PHE A 59 -10.57 14.02 -5.35
N ALA A 60 -10.62 12.88 -6.05
CA ALA A 60 -11.08 12.81 -7.44
C ALA A 60 -12.54 13.24 -7.59
N THR A 61 -13.40 12.81 -6.67
CA THR A 61 -14.83 13.15 -6.68
C THR A 61 -15.07 14.63 -6.40
N GLN A 62 -14.33 15.23 -5.47
CA GLN A 62 -14.42 16.66 -5.19
C GLN A 62 -13.91 17.50 -6.36
N HIS A 63 -12.77 17.14 -6.97
CA HIS A 63 -12.22 17.88 -8.11
C HIS A 63 -13.06 17.78 -9.38
N GLU A 64 -13.71 16.65 -9.62
CA GLU A 64 -14.63 16.52 -10.77
C GLU A 64 -15.84 17.45 -10.64
N ARG A 65 -16.35 17.65 -9.41
CA ARG A 65 -17.40 18.64 -9.16
C ARG A 65 -16.92 20.05 -9.47
N LEU A 66 -15.70 20.40 -9.06
CA LEU A 66 -15.12 21.72 -9.30
C LEU A 66 -14.91 22.01 -10.79
N LEU A 67 -14.59 21.00 -11.61
CA LEU A 67 -14.45 21.16 -13.06
C LEU A 67 -15.71 21.62 -13.78
N SER A 68 -16.88 21.48 -13.16
CA SER A 68 -18.14 21.93 -13.75
C SER A 68 -18.37 23.45 -13.61
N TYR A 69 -17.57 24.14 -12.80
CA TYR A 69 -17.71 25.58 -12.57
C TYR A 69 -16.83 26.37 -13.54
N LYS A 70 -17.45 27.29 -14.29
CA LYS A 70 -16.72 28.29 -15.08
C LYS A 70 -16.10 29.34 -14.14
N PRO A 71 -14.87 29.82 -14.40
CA PRO A 71 -14.20 30.80 -13.55
C PRO A 71 -14.88 32.17 -13.46
N LEU A 72 -15.71 32.54 -14.45
CA LEU A 72 -16.35 33.85 -14.52
C LEU A 72 -17.84 33.75 -14.21
N GLN A 73 -18.22 34.38 -13.09
CA GLN A 73 -19.60 34.42 -12.58
C GLN A 73 -20.41 35.63 -13.10
N ASN A 74 -19.79 36.56 -13.82
CA ASN A 74 -20.40 37.85 -14.17
C ASN A 74 -21.10 37.89 -15.54
N GLY A 75 -21.31 36.74 -16.19
CA GLY A 75 -22.03 36.67 -17.47
C GLY A 75 -21.27 37.20 -18.68
N GLU A 76 -20.03 37.68 -18.51
CA GLU A 76 -19.15 38.06 -19.60
C GLU A 76 -18.45 36.83 -20.18
N SER A 77 -18.53 36.68 -21.50
CA SER A 77 -17.79 35.69 -22.28
C SER A 77 -16.31 36.07 -22.30
N ASP A 78 -15.45 35.23 -21.73
CA ASP A 78 -13.98 35.39 -21.84
C ASP A 78 -13.45 34.48 -22.94
N GLU A 79 -13.16 35.09 -24.10
CA GLU A 79 -12.57 34.40 -25.26
C GLU A 79 -11.23 33.71 -24.94
N THR A 80 -10.51 34.18 -23.92
CA THR A 80 -9.26 33.56 -23.46
C THR A 80 -9.55 32.26 -22.73
N TRP A 81 -10.58 32.27 -21.86
CA TRP A 81 -11.07 31.06 -21.22
C TRP A 81 -11.60 30.07 -22.25
N GLU A 82 -12.41 30.51 -23.22
CA GLU A 82 -12.98 29.60 -24.23
C GLU A 82 -11.92 28.88 -25.08
N LYS A 83 -10.79 29.53 -25.35
CA LYS A 83 -9.65 28.91 -26.05
C LYS A 83 -8.85 27.97 -25.15
N PHE A 84 -8.75 28.26 -23.85
CA PHE A 84 -7.97 27.49 -22.87
C PHE A 84 -8.75 26.30 -22.28
N GLU A 85 -10.05 26.47 -22.06
CA GLU A 85 -10.97 25.54 -21.40
C GLU A 85 -10.90 24.11 -21.96
N PRO A 86 -10.87 23.87 -23.29
CA PRO A 86 -10.83 22.51 -23.83
C PRO A 86 -9.60 21.73 -23.39
N ASP A 87 -8.41 22.34 -23.47
CA ASP A 87 -7.14 21.69 -23.11
C ASP A 87 -7.02 21.52 -21.60
N TYR A 88 -7.46 22.53 -20.84
CA TYR A 88 -7.54 22.45 -19.38
C TYR A 88 -8.47 21.32 -18.90
N LEU A 89 -9.68 21.23 -19.46
CA LEU A 89 -10.65 20.20 -19.11
C LEU A 89 -10.14 18.82 -19.52
N LYS A 90 -9.51 18.69 -20.69
CA LYS A 90 -8.91 17.42 -21.14
C LYS A 90 -7.80 16.97 -20.19
N GLY A 91 -6.86 17.86 -19.88
CA GLY A 91 -5.75 17.58 -18.96
C GLY A 91 -6.25 17.20 -17.56
N THR A 92 -7.14 18.01 -17.00
CA THR A 92 -7.66 17.79 -15.65
C THR A 92 -8.50 16.52 -15.55
N ARG A 93 -9.33 16.20 -16.55
CA ARG A 93 -10.04 14.91 -16.61
C ARG A 93 -9.08 13.72 -16.67
N GLY A 94 -8.01 13.83 -17.47
CA GLY A 94 -6.96 12.81 -17.52
C GLY A 94 -6.32 12.58 -16.15
N PHE A 95 -5.96 13.67 -15.46
CA PHE A 95 -5.42 13.62 -14.11
C PHE A 95 -6.39 12.99 -13.09
N ILE A 96 -7.65 13.43 -13.06
CA ILE A 96 -8.69 12.89 -12.16
C ILE A 96 -8.90 11.39 -12.41
N ASN A 97 -8.95 10.96 -13.67
CA ASN A 97 -9.06 9.55 -14.03
C ASN A 97 -7.86 8.74 -13.53
N GLY A 98 -6.64 9.30 -13.62
CA GLY A 98 -5.44 8.71 -13.04
C GLY A 98 -5.54 8.52 -11.52
N VAL A 99 -6.00 9.54 -10.80
CA VAL A 99 -6.21 9.47 -9.34
C VAL A 99 -7.28 8.43 -8.97
N ARG A 100 -8.35 8.31 -9.76
CA ARG A 100 -9.34 7.23 -9.60
C ARG A 100 -8.74 5.85 -9.79
N GLY A 101 -7.90 5.68 -10.82
CA GLY A 101 -7.19 4.42 -11.04
C GLY A 101 -6.31 4.05 -9.86
N LEU A 102 -5.62 5.04 -9.27
CA LEU A 102 -4.81 4.84 -8.06
C LEU A 102 -5.68 4.44 -6.84
N ALA A 103 -6.84 5.08 -6.67
CA ALA A 103 -7.81 4.72 -5.63
C ALA A 103 -8.30 3.26 -5.77
N GLN A 104 -8.54 2.81 -7.00
CA GLN A 104 -8.97 1.43 -7.27
C GLN A 104 -7.83 0.43 -7.00
N LEU A 105 -6.61 0.74 -7.44
CA LEU A 105 -5.44 -0.12 -7.25
C LEU A 105 -5.10 -0.29 -5.76
N THR A 106 -5.15 0.79 -4.99
CA THR A 106 -4.91 0.74 -3.53
C THR A 106 -5.95 -0.09 -2.79
N ARG A 107 -7.24 0.01 -3.17
CA ARG A 107 -8.28 -0.89 -2.64
C ARG A 107 -8.05 -2.34 -3.05
N ALA A 108 -7.66 -2.61 -4.29
CA ALA A 108 -7.34 -3.97 -4.73
C ALA A 108 -6.15 -4.58 -3.96
N ILE A 109 -5.16 -3.76 -3.60
CA ILE A 109 -4.06 -4.19 -2.71
C ILE A 109 -4.61 -4.54 -1.32
N ALA A 110 -5.49 -3.70 -0.75
CA ALA A 110 -6.10 -3.97 0.55
C ALA A 110 -6.85 -5.32 0.55
N ASP A 111 -7.69 -5.55 -0.46
CA ASP A 111 -8.48 -6.77 -0.59
C ASP A 111 -7.58 -8.00 -0.79
N GLY A 112 -6.51 -7.88 -1.58
CA GLY A 112 -5.54 -8.96 -1.77
C GLY A 112 -4.77 -9.31 -0.49
N VAL A 113 -4.45 -8.30 0.35
CA VAL A 113 -3.81 -8.53 1.65
C VAL A 113 -4.76 -9.23 2.63
N ASP A 114 -6.03 -8.83 2.64
CA ASP A 114 -7.07 -9.48 3.45
C ASP A 114 -7.30 -10.94 3.02
N ASP A 115 -7.35 -11.20 1.72
CA ASP A 115 -7.48 -12.55 1.16
C ASP A 115 -6.30 -13.46 1.54
N MET A 116 -5.07 -12.92 1.49
CA MET A 116 -3.89 -13.66 1.95
C MET A 116 -3.94 -13.96 3.45
N ALA A 117 -4.34 -12.99 4.28
CA ALA A 117 -4.50 -13.20 5.72
C ALA A 117 -5.53 -14.30 6.01
N LEU A 118 -6.67 -14.28 5.32
CA LEU A 118 -7.70 -15.34 5.40
C LEU A 118 -7.17 -16.71 4.95
N GLY A 119 -6.37 -16.74 3.88
CA GLY A 119 -5.73 -17.96 3.38
C GLY A 119 -4.80 -18.60 4.42
N HIS A 120 -4.00 -17.78 5.09
CA HIS A 120 -3.11 -18.23 6.17
C HIS A 120 -3.88 -18.80 7.35
N GLU A 121 -4.93 -18.13 7.82
CA GLU A 121 -5.76 -18.62 8.93
C GLU A 121 -6.47 -19.93 8.61
N LYS A 122 -6.99 -20.07 7.39
CA LYS A 122 -7.62 -21.32 6.93
C LYS A 122 -6.61 -22.46 6.91
N THR A 123 -5.39 -22.19 6.44
CA THR A 123 -4.30 -23.17 6.40
C THR A 123 -3.90 -23.60 7.81
N GLU A 124 -3.75 -22.64 8.73
CA GLU A 124 -3.43 -22.93 10.13
C GLU A 124 -4.52 -23.77 10.80
N ARG A 125 -5.80 -23.41 10.61
CA ARG A 125 -6.93 -24.17 11.17
C ARG A 125 -6.96 -25.61 10.66
N ASN A 126 -6.75 -25.80 9.35
CA ASN A 126 -6.70 -27.13 8.74
C ASN A 126 -5.55 -27.97 9.33
N ASN A 127 -4.37 -27.38 9.48
CA ASN A 127 -3.22 -28.07 10.08
C ASN A 127 -3.48 -28.50 11.53
N ILE A 128 -4.16 -27.66 12.33
CA ILE A 128 -4.55 -28.00 13.71
C ILE A 128 -5.55 -29.16 13.73
N GLU A 129 -6.55 -29.14 12.86
CA GLU A 129 -7.57 -30.20 12.77
C GLU A 129 -6.97 -31.53 12.33
N LEU A 130 -6.12 -31.53 11.29
CA LEU A 130 -5.38 -32.71 10.85
C LEU A 130 -4.52 -33.28 11.97
N SER A 131 -3.74 -32.44 12.65
CA SER A 131 -2.87 -32.86 13.76
C SER A 131 -3.68 -33.50 14.90
N ARG A 132 -4.81 -32.90 15.29
CA ARG A 132 -5.73 -33.47 16.29
C ARG A 132 -6.32 -34.81 15.84
N SER A 133 -6.70 -34.95 14.57
CA SER A 133 -7.26 -36.19 14.05
C SER A 133 -6.24 -37.34 14.01
N LEU A 134 -4.98 -37.03 13.69
CA LEU A 134 -3.89 -38.00 13.66
C LEU A 134 -3.52 -38.49 15.07
N LEU A 135 -3.53 -37.58 16.07
CA LEU A 135 -3.30 -37.95 17.46
C LEU A 135 -4.39 -38.88 18.01
N ARG A 136 -5.67 -38.65 17.67
CA ARG A 136 -6.77 -39.55 18.08
C ARG A 136 -6.73 -40.92 17.43
N LYS A 137 -6.22 -41.04 16.20
CA LYS A 137 -6.07 -42.34 15.51
C LYS A 137 -4.90 -43.18 16.05
N ARG A 138 -3.99 -42.57 16.83
CA ARG A 138 -2.82 -43.23 17.41
C ARG A 138 -3.01 -43.62 18.89
N SER A 139 -4.08 -43.17 19.55
CA SER A 139 -4.51 -43.59 20.90
C SER A 139 -5.50 -44.74 20.83
#